data_AF-A0AAN7E9Q9-F1
#
_entry.id   AF-A0AAN7E9Q9-F1
#
_cell.length_a   1.000
_cell.length_b   1.000
_cell.length_c   1.000
_cell.angle_alpha   90.00
_cell.angle_beta   90.00
_cell.angle_gamma   90.00
#
_symmetry.space_group_name_H-M   'P 1'
#
loop_
_entity.id
_entity.type
_entity.pdbx_description
1 polymer ?
#
loop_
_entity_poly.entity_id
_entity_poly.type
_entity_poly.pdbx_seq_one_letter_code
_entity_poly.pdbx_strand_id
1 'polypeptide(L)'
;MKLIKKLNLRLTAVHLVDAHLCSDPGKYVSALLLTLSTMLHLELPHINVLSKIDLIENYGKLAFNLDFYTDVEDLSYLQHHLDQDPRSAKYRYDLG
;
A
#
# COMPACT_ATOMS: atom_id res chain seq x y z
N MET A 1 2.01 14.72 -22.90
CA MET A 1 2.10 13.68 -23.96
C MET A 1 2.83 14.06 -25.27
N LYS A 2 3.13 15.34 -25.57
CA LYS A 2 3.83 15.71 -26.84
C LYS A 2 5.23 15.09 -27.02
N LEU A 3 5.97 14.86 -25.94
CA LEU A 3 7.31 14.23 -25.97
C LEU A 3 7.27 12.73 -26.31
N ILE A 4 6.25 12.01 -25.83
CA ILE A 4 6.05 10.58 -26.09
C ILE A 4 5.94 10.32 -27.60
N LYS A 5 5.10 11.11 -28.29
CA LYS A 5 4.90 10.99 -29.74
C LYS A 5 6.10 11.44 -30.57
N LYS A 6 6.90 12.38 -30.07
CA LYS A 6 8.10 12.88 -30.78
C LYS A 6 9.31 11.95 -30.65
N LEU A 7 9.46 11.28 -29.51
CA LEU A 7 10.63 10.47 -29.18
C LEU A 7 10.35 8.96 -29.24
N ASN A 8 9.12 8.56 -29.57
CA ASN A 8 8.66 7.18 -29.64
C ASN A 8 8.97 6.37 -28.36
N LEU A 9 8.72 7.00 -27.21
CA LEU A 9 9.04 6.43 -25.90
C LEU A 9 7.85 5.67 -25.32
N ARG A 10 8.12 4.55 -24.64
CA ARG A 10 7.15 3.87 -23.79
C ARG A 10 7.44 4.25 -22.34
N LEU A 11 6.52 4.99 -21.72
CA LEU A 11 6.67 5.42 -20.33
C LEU A 11 6.07 4.39 -19.37
N THR A 12 6.76 4.17 -18.27
CA THR A 12 6.32 3.36 -17.12
C THR A 12 6.75 4.10 -15.87
N ALA A 13 5.85 4.21 -14.91
CA ALA A 13 6.13 4.88 -13.65
C ALA A 13 6.45 3.84 -12.56
N VAL A 14 7.42 4.16 -11.72
CA VAL A 14 7.79 3.33 -10.57
C VAL A 14 7.40 4.08 -9.31
N HIS A 15 6.49 3.51 -8.53
CA HIS A 15 6.00 4.09 -7.28
C HIS A 15 6.70 3.42 -6.11
N LEU A 16 7.58 4.17 -5.44
CA LEU A 16 8.30 3.71 -4.27
C LEU A 16 7.49 4.01 -3.02
N VAL A 17 7.10 2.96 -2.30
CA VAL A 17 6.34 3.03 -1.05
C VAL A 17 7.28 2.65 0.09
N ASP A 18 7.29 3.40 1.19
CA ASP A 18 8.13 3.07 2.34
C ASP A 18 7.60 1.83 3.07
N ALA A 19 8.43 0.82 3.29
CA ALA A 19 8.06 -0.41 3.97
C ALA A 19 7.60 -0.18 5.43
N HIS A 20 7.93 0.97 6.03
CA HIS A 20 7.37 1.36 7.33
C HIS A 20 5.83 1.42 7.32
N LEU A 21 5.19 1.66 6.17
CA LEU A 21 3.73 1.68 6.07
C LEU A 21 3.10 0.28 6.27
N CYS A 22 3.89 -0.79 6.13
CA CYS A 22 3.46 -2.15 6.43
C CYS A 22 3.43 -2.46 7.94
N SER A 23 4.01 -1.59 8.79
CA SER A 23 4.12 -1.82 10.24
C SER A 23 2.76 -1.81 10.96
N ASP A 24 1.76 -1.16 10.36
CA ASP A 24 0.43 -0.97 10.92
C ASP A 24 -0.62 -1.18 9.83
N PRO A 25 -1.70 -1.95 10.10
CA PRO A 25 -2.73 -2.22 9.11
C PRO A 25 -3.37 -0.96 8.52
N GLY A 26 -3.63 0.07 9.32
CA GLY A 26 -4.23 1.32 8.86
C GLY A 26 -3.30 2.15 7.98
N LYS A 27 -2.00 2.18 8.31
CA LYS A 27 -0.96 2.75 7.43
C LYS A 27 -0.89 2.02 6.10
N TYR A 28 -0.99 0.68 6.11
CA TYR A 28 -0.95 -0.11 4.90
C TYR A 28 -2.16 0.15 3.99
N VAL A 29 -3.38 0.23 4.54
CA VAL A 29 -4.58 0.64 3.76
C VAL A 29 -4.37 2.01 3.14
N SER A 30 -3.86 2.96 3.92
CA SER A 30 -3.59 4.31 3.43
C SER A 30 -2.60 4.32 2.26
N ALA A 31 -1.57 3.47 2.32
CA ALA A 31 -0.59 3.29 1.25
C ALA A 31 -1.21 2.69 -0.03
N LEU A 32 -2.12 1.72 0.12
CA LEU A 32 -2.86 1.12 -1.01
C LEU A 32 -3.76 2.16 -1.70
N LEU A 33 -4.51 2.94 -0.92
CA LEU A 33 -5.38 4.00 -1.45
C LEU A 33 -4.58 5.10 -2.16
N LEU A 34 -3.44 5.50 -1.56
CA LEU A 34 -2.52 6.44 -2.20
C LEU A 34 -2.02 5.89 -3.53
N THR A 35 -1.56 4.64 -3.53
CA THR A 35 -1.05 3.96 -4.72
C THR A 35 -2.11 3.91 -5.82
N LEU A 36 -3.33 3.49 -5.50
CA LEU A 36 -4.42 3.46 -6.46
C LEU A 36 -4.75 4.85 -7.00
N SER A 37 -4.80 5.87 -6.12
CA SER A 37 -5.01 7.26 -6.53
C SER A 37 -3.93 7.74 -7.50
N THR A 38 -2.64 7.43 -7.24
CA THR A 38 -1.55 7.80 -8.16
C THR A 38 -1.67 7.13 -9.52
N MET A 39 -2.07 5.86 -9.58
CA MET A 39 -2.29 5.14 -10.84
C MET A 39 -3.39 5.78 -11.67
N LEU A 40 -4.50 6.17 -11.04
CA LEU A 40 -5.62 6.84 -11.70
C LEU A 40 -5.24 8.22 -12.23
N HIS A 41 -4.47 9.00 -11.46
CA HIS A 41 -4.08 10.36 -11.85
C HIS A 41 -2.98 10.39 -12.92
N LEU A 42 -2.06 9.43 -12.92
CA LEU A 42 -0.93 9.42 -13.86
C LEU A 42 -1.25 8.70 -15.17
N GLU A 43 -2.26 7.82 -15.18
CA GLU A 43 -2.69 7.04 -16.35
C GLU A 43 -1.51 6.33 -17.08
N LEU A 44 -0.49 5.95 -16.31
CA LEU A 44 0.70 5.25 -16.80
C LEU A 44 0.74 3.83 -16.24
N PRO A 45 1.31 2.86 -16.97
CA PRO A 45 1.69 1.59 -16.39
C PRO A 45 2.58 1.83 -15.16
N HIS A 46 2.17 1.29 -14.02
CA HIS A 46 2.82 1.51 -12.73
C HIS A 46 3.44 0.21 -12.21
N ILE A 47 4.64 0.32 -11.64
CA ILE A 47 5.27 -0.73 -10.84
C ILE A 47 5.37 -0.19 -9.42
N ASN A 48 4.71 -0.85 -8.47
CA ASN A 48 4.82 -0.50 -7.06
C ASN A 48 5.97 -1.28 -6.43
N VAL A 49 6.81 -0.58 -5.68
CA VAL A 49 7.96 -1.18 -5.01
C VAL A 49 7.94 -0.77 -3.55
N LEU A 50 7.92 -1.75 -2.65
CA LEU A 50 8.21 -1.51 -1.24
C LEU A 50 9.72 -1.24 -1.10
N SER A 51 10.05 -0.02 -0.69
CA SER A 51 11.40 0.48 -0.47
C SER A 51 11.77 0.36 1.01
N LYS A 52 13.08 0.35 1.31
CA LYS A 52 13.60 0.25 2.69
C LYS A 52 13.20 -1.04 3.41
N ILE A 53 13.11 -2.15 2.65
CA ILE A 53 12.80 -3.48 3.21
C ILE A 53 13.82 -3.90 4.27
N ASP A 54 15.07 -3.47 4.13
CA ASP A 54 16.14 -3.70 5.10
C ASP A 54 15.81 -3.15 6.50
N LEU A 55 14.94 -2.14 6.60
CA LEU A 55 14.54 -1.55 7.89
C LEU A 55 13.32 -2.22 8.53
N ILE A 56 12.64 -3.14 7.83
CA ILE A 56 11.45 -3.83 8.37
C ILE A 56 11.76 -4.54 9.70
N GLU A 57 12.92 -5.18 9.79
CA GLU A 57 13.33 -5.91 11.00
C GLU A 57 13.43 -4.99 12.23
N ASN A 58 13.72 -3.70 12.01
CA ASN A 58 13.81 -2.69 13.06
C ASN A 58 12.44 -2.14 13.50
N TYR A 59 11.37 -2.37 12.71
CA TYR A 59 10.02 -1.88 13.02
C TYR A 59 9.22 -2.84 13.91
N GLY A 60 9.79 -4.00 14.25
CA GLY A 60 9.15 -5.03 15.05
C GLY A 60 8.54 -6.14 14.19
N LYS A 61 7.74 -7.01 14.82
CA LYS A 61 7.15 -8.16 14.13
C LYS A 61 6.00 -7.68 13.24
N LEU A 62 6.17 -7.81 11.93
CA LEU A 62 5.08 -7.61 10.97
C LEU A 62 3.91 -8.54 11.30
N ALA A 63 2.69 -8.04 11.07
CA ALA A 63 1.48 -8.85 11.25
C ALA A 63 1.41 -10.00 10.24
N PHE A 64 2.02 -9.82 9.06
CA PHE A 64 2.01 -10.79 7.96
C PHE A 64 3.41 -10.99 7.37
N ASN A 65 3.58 -12.06 6.61
CA ASN A 65 4.79 -12.28 5.82
C ASN A 65 4.90 -11.23 4.71
N LEU A 66 6.12 -11.00 4.22
CA LEU A 66 6.35 -9.99 3.18
C LEU A 66 5.54 -10.25 1.90
N ASP A 67 5.35 -11.52 1.55
CA ASP A 67 4.57 -11.98 0.38
C ASP A 67 3.13 -11.45 0.40
N PHE A 68 2.52 -11.32 1.59
CA PHE A 68 1.19 -10.75 1.73
C PHE A 68 1.13 -9.29 1.24
N TYR A 69 2.18 -8.52 1.55
CA TYR A 69 2.23 -7.10 1.20
C TYR A 69 2.60 -6.87 -0.27
N THR A 70 3.21 -7.85 -0.94
CA THR A 70 3.58 -7.79 -2.36
C THR A 70 2.51 -8.33 -3.29
N ASP A 71 1.81 -9.40 -2.88
CA ASP A 71 0.82 -10.07 -3.73
C ASP A 71 -0.58 -9.45 -3.60
N VAL A 72 -0.88 -8.80 -2.46
CA VAL A 72 -2.09 -8.01 -2.22
C VAL A 72 -3.37 -8.79 -2.57
N GLU A 73 -3.45 -10.07 -2.20
CA GLU A 73 -4.54 -10.94 -2.66
C GLU A 73 -5.81 -10.83 -1.82
N ASP A 74 -5.72 -10.74 -0.49
CA ASP A 74 -6.90 -10.76 0.38
C ASP A 74 -6.81 -9.81 1.58
N LEU A 75 -7.56 -8.71 1.52
CA LEU A 75 -7.66 -7.73 2.60
C LEU A 75 -8.57 -8.17 3.76
N SER A 76 -9.26 -9.31 3.65
CA SER A 76 -10.11 -9.86 4.73
C SER A 76 -9.32 -10.08 6.02
N TYR A 77 -8.07 -10.49 5.91
CA TYR A 77 -7.17 -10.69 7.05
C TYR A 77 -6.77 -9.36 7.71
N LEU A 78 -6.65 -8.31 6.91
CA LEU A 78 -6.36 -6.96 7.39
C LEU A 78 -7.55 -6.41 8.19
N GLN A 79 -8.77 -6.69 7.75
CA GLN A 79 -10.01 -6.32 8.44
C GLN A 79 -10.05 -6.89 9.86
N HIS A 80 -9.68 -8.17 10.05
CA HIS A 80 -9.66 -8.78 11.38
C HIS A 80 -8.71 -8.05 12.34
N HIS A 81 -7.54 -7.63 11.87
CA HIS A 81 -6.58 -6.87 12.69
C HIS A 81 -7.07 -5.45 12.98
N LEU A 82 -7.72 -4.80 12.02
CA LEU A 82 -8.32 -3.48 12.22
C LEU A 82 -9.45 -3.53 13.25
N ASP A 83 -10.27 -4.58 13.25
CA ASP A 83 -11.38 -4.75 14.18
C ASP A 83 -10.94 -5.01 15.63
N GLN A 84 -9.69 -5.45 15.83
CA GLN A 84 -9.08 -5.66 17.15
C GLN A 84 -8.29 -4.44 17.66
N ASP A 85 -8.05 -3.42 16.84
CA ASP A 85 -7.39 -2.20 17.28
C ASP A 85 -8.29 -1.46 18.30
N PRO A 86 -7.81 -1.16 19.52
CA PRO A 86 -8.55 -0.35 20.49
C PRO A 86 -9.06 1.00 19.93
N ARG A 87 -8.40 1.54 18.90
CA ARG A 87 -8.81 2.78 18.22
C ARG A 87 -10.04 2.59 17.34
N SER A 88 -10.26 1.39 16.78
CA SER A 88 -11.43 1.09 15.96
C SER A 88 -12.68 0.80 16.83
N ALA A 89 -12.49 0.50 18.12
CA ALA A 89 -13.58 0.24 19.06
C ALA A 89 -14.63 1.37 19.13
N LYS A 90 -14.21 2.62 18.92
CA LYS A 90 -15.13 3.77 18.88
C LYS A 90 -16.13 3.70 17.72
N TYR A 91 -15.75 3.10 16.59
CA TYR A 91 -16.56 3.03 15.37
C TYR A 91 -17.42 1.76 15.30
N ARG A 92 -17.20 0.78 16.19
CA ARG A 92 -17.99 -0.46 16.28
C ARG A 92 -19.42 -0.23 16.79
N TYR A 93 -19.67 0.88 17.48
CA TYR A 93 -20.98 1.21 18.05
C TYR A 93 -21.89 2.01 17.11
N ASP A 94 -21.39 2.52 15.99
CA ASP A 94 -22.16 3.36 15.05
C ASP A 94 -22.82 2.57 13.90
N LEU A 95 -22.63 1.24 13.87
CA LEU A 95 -23.14 0.32 12.83
C LEU A 95 -24.27 -0.62 13.32
N GLY A 96 -24.81 -0.38 14.52
CA GLY A 96 -25.93 -1.12 15.10
C GLY A 96 -27.29 -0.47 14.86
#